data_AF-A0A7V4LFG4-F1
#
_entry.id   AF-A0A7V4LFG4-F1
#
_cell.length_a   1.000
_cell.length_b   1.000
_cell.length_c   1.000
_cell.angle_alpha   90.00
_cell.angle_beta   90.00
_cell.angle_gamma   90.00
#
_symmetry.space_group_name_H-M   'P 1'
#
loop_
_entity.id
_entity.type
_entity.pdbx_description
1 polymer ?
#
loop_
_entity_poly.entity_id
_entity_poly.type
_entity_poly.pdbx_seq_one_letter_code
_entity_poly.pdbx_strand_id
1 'polypeptide(L)'
;MVEQRDEMEPPRPEDDAPTAAAPGVLPPLRARLRGRAPRVALWLLALASLTFLADDLGGWGLLPPPEELWPWRAEPAPGRNVSSERVREATAELNDALTAALARRTPAVPRPTPAAAAAARAAGEAPVAAAPESGPDPVARPAPEDLDGTIQPLENPCRREEAGRCVERALDPFYAALRRTALGEPGAVTRITHYGDSVIVEDLWTGTVRRKLQQRFGDAGAGFLFVARPWEWYGHQDVVTKFTDAWLVKRVTVGQSRDRLYGYGGVTFLAAGPGAKATFGTSSAGATGGAVSRFEVYYLAQPGGGTVALAVDGAERATFSTAADVVGSGFHRLDLADGPHEIELRSLGGGPVRLFGVTLEREGPGVVYDGIGILGASARALLEPDEAHWKEQFDHRRPDLVILTFGTNESDHDLSLTAYREQLGRIVARIRAVAPRAGCLLAGPPDRGDPNTHRTRPLIPKIVAIQREVALAGGCAFWDTFAAMGGPDTMWRWYRANPRQSFGDLTHLAPAGGEILGGLLYGALVQGLLEYLERTGERNGRTGAAPPADAPPSALPVP
;
A
#
# COMPACT_ATOMS: atom_id res chain seq x y z
N MET A 1 12.90 17.27 78.32
CA MET A 1 13.51 16.88 77.03
C MET A 1 12.52 17.25 75.95
N VAL A 2 13.02 17.92 74.91
CA VAL A 2 12.39 19.00 74.13
C VAL A 2 11.18 18.57 73.29
N GLU A 3 10.21 19.49 73.23
CA GLU A 3 8.89 19.51 72.59
C GLU A 3 8.87 20.00 71.12
N GLN A 4 7.74 19.71 70.45
CA GLN A 4 6.94 20.51 69.47
C GLN A 4 7.59 21.03 68.15
N ARG A 5 7.03 20.71 66.95
CA ARG A 5 5.88 21.30 66.20
C ARG A 5 6.10 22.76 65.75
N ASP A 6 6.06 23.03 64.44
CA ASP A 6 4.99 23.82 63.77
C ASP A 6 5.27 24.15 62.28
N GLU A 7 4.17 24.38 61.56
CA GLU A 7 3.98 24.77 60.16
C GLU A 7 4.48 26.20 59.84
N MET A 8 4.70 26.52 58.55
CA MET A 8 4.41 27.84 57.99
C MET A 8 4.31 27.83 56.45
N GLU A 9 3.27 28.47 55.94
CA GLU A 9 3.05 28.89 54.54
C GLU A 9 3.36 30.41 54.38
N PRO A 10 3.15 31.09 53.23
CA PRO A 10 4.17 31.60 52.29
C PRO A 10 4.28 33.16 52.26
N PRO A 11 5.00 33.75 51.28
CA PRO A 11 4.44 34.94 50.61
C PRO A 11 4.57 34.97 49.07
N ARG A 12 3.80 35.90 48.49
CA ARG A 12 3.45 36.17 47.09
C ARG A 12 4.27 37.37 46.49
N PRO A 13 4.05 37.79 45.21
CA PRO A 13 5.07 38.30 44.30
C PRO A 13 5.16 39.84 44.22
N GLU A 14 6.21 40.35 43.58
CA GLU A 14 6.28 41.73 43.08
C GLU A 14 6.76 41.76 41.61
N ASP A 15 5.96 42.46 40.79
CA ASP A 15 6.28 42.97 39.46
C ASP A 15 7.32 44.10 39.57
N ASP A 16 8.20 44.25 38.57
CA ASP A 16 8.54 45.56 38.00
C ASP A 16 9.47 45.41 36.77
N ALA A 17 8.99 45.91 35.64
CA ALA A 17 9.79 46.38 34.51
C ALA A 17 9.81 47.93 34.60
N PRO A 18 10.82 48.69 34.10
CA PRO A 18 11.09 48.74 32.65
C PRO A 18 12.52 49.19 32.19
N THR A 19 12.64 49.31 30.85
CA THR A 19 13.50 50.24 30.04
C THR A 19 14.96 49.88 29.64
N ALA A 20 15.07 49.40 28.39
CA ALA A 20 15.86 49.88 27.24
C ALA A 20 17.27 50.52 27.38
N ALA A 21 18.27 49.87 26.75
CA ALA A 21 19.32 50.50 25.91
C ALA A 21 20.11 49.44 25.11
N ALA A 22 20.41 49.71 23.83
CA ALA A 22 21.29 48.96 22.93
C ALA A 22 22.58 49.78 22.65
N PRO A 23 23.54 49.34 21.80
CA PRO A 23 24.21 48.04 21.66
C PRO A 23 25.75 48.17 21.85
N GLY A 24 26.42 47.10 22.30
CA GLY A 24 27.87 47.08 22.53
C GLY A 24 28.57 45.92 21.81
N VAL A 25 29.51 46.27 20.94
CA VAL A 25 30.38 45.40 20.12
C VAL A 25 31.26 44.49 21.00
N LEU A 26 31.37 43.19 20.65
CA LEU A 26 32.34 42.25 21.22
C LEU A 26 33.27 41.66 20.12
N PRO A 27 34.58 41.47 20.40
CA PRO A 27 35.60 41.03 19.44
C PRO A 27 35.73 39.48 19.37
N PRO A 28 36.48 38.91 18.39
CA PRO A 28 36.37 37.50 18.04
C PRO A 28 37.26 36.59 18.91
N LEU A 29 36.67 35.52 19.44
CA LEU A 29 37.39 34.42 20.08
C LEU A 29 37.60 33.28 19.07
N ARG A 30 38.82 33.15 18.58
CA ARG A 30 39.33 31.93 17.94
C ARG A 30 39.62 30.90 19.02
N ALA A 31 38.88 29.79 19.03
CA ALA A 31 39.32 28.56 19.69
C ALA A 31 38.96 27.34 18.80
N ARG A 32 39.95 26.45 18.68
CA ARG A 32 40.00 25.28 17.81
C ARG A 32 39.00 24.21 18.25
N LEU A 33 38.19 23.70 17.32
CA LEU A 33 37.60 22.36 17.40
C LEU A 33 38.06 21.53 16.20
N ARG A 34 38.94 20.57 16.49
CA ARG A 34 39.22 19.42 15.64
C ARG A 34 38.14 18.38 15.93
N GLY A 35 37.34 18.01 14.92
CA GLY A 35 36.38 16.92 15.01
C GLY A 35 35.65 16.75 13.67
N ARG A 36 35.77 15.57 13.06
CA ARG A 36 35.22 15.23 11.75
C ARG A 36 33.68 15.28 11.77
N ALA A 37 33.09 16.23 11.05
CA ALA A 37 31.70 16.15 10.60
C ALA A 37 31.64 15.44 9.23
N PRO A 38 30.62 14.61 8.94
CA PRO A 38 30.49 13.97 7.64
C PRO A 38 30.14 15.03 6.60
N ARG A 39 30.93 15.11 5.51
CA ARG A 39 30.77 16.07 4.41
C ARG A 39 29.36 16.08 3.80
N VAL A 40 28.56 15.02 3.99
CA VAL A 40 27.17 14.91 3.53
C VAL A 40 26.21 15.88 4.25
N ALA A 41 26.42 16.15 5.54
CA ALA A 41 25.58 17.08 6.31
C ALA A 41 25.79 18.54 5.89
N LEU A 42 27.01 18.90 5.48
CA LEU A 42 27.33 20.21 4.92
C LEU A 42 26.78 20.41 3.50
N TRP A 43 26.66 19.32 2.71
CA TRP A 43 26.04 19.37 1.38
C TRP A 43 24.52 19.57 1.45
N LEU A 44 23.82 18.91 2.38
CA LEU A 44 22.37 19.08 2.57
C LEU A 44 22.01 20.46 3.15
N LEU A 45 22.83 21.00 4.06
CA LEU A 45 22.66 22.36 4.57
C LEU A 45 22.97 23.44 3.52
N ALA A 46 23.92 23.19 2.61
CA ALA A 46 24.21 24.09 1.50
C ALA A 46 23.07 24.14 0.47
N LEU A 47 22.43 23.01 0.16
CA LEU A 47 21.26 22.99 -0.73
C LEU A 47 20.04 23.69 -0.12
N ALA A 48 19.81 23.53 1.18
CA ALA A 48 18.73 24.20 1.92
C ALA A 48 18.97 25.73 2.04
N SER A 49 20.23 26.17 2.02
CA SER A 49 20.60 27.58 2.08
C SER A 49 20.55 28.25 0.69
N LEU A 50 20.83 27.50 -0.38
CA LEU A 50 20.72 27.96 -1.77
C LEU A 50 19.27 28.11 -2.24
N THR A 51 18.34 27.31 -1.72
CA THR A 51 16.89 27.48 -1.95
C THR A 51 16.36 28.72 -1.23
N PHE A 52 16.84 29.01 -0.01
CA PHE A 52 16.46 30.22 0.73
C PHE A 52 16.99 31.52 0.09
N LEU A 53 18.17 31.50 -0.55
CA LEU A 53 18.70 32.67 -1.25
C LEU A 53 18.09 32.91 -2.64
N ALA A 54 17.52 31.88 -3.28
CA ALA A 54 16.92 32.00 -4.62
C ALA A 54 15.54 32.67 -4.58
N ASP A 55 14.80 32.54 -3.48
CA ASP A 55 13.49 33.19 -3.28
C ASP A 55 13.60 34.72 -3.11
N ASP A 56 14.72 35.23 -2.56
CA ASP A 56 14.91 36.66 -2.31
C ASP A 56 15.55 37.45 -3.48
N LEU A 57 16.14 36.77 -4.48
CA LEU A 57 16.92 37.43 -5.54
C LEU A 57 16.48 37.13 -6.98
N GLY A 58 15.36 36.42 -7.20
CA GLY A 58 14.79 36.25 -8.54
C GLY A 58 15.70 35.53 -9.55
N GLY A 59 16.65 34.73 -9.06
CA GLY A 59 17.69 34.10 -9.86
C GLY A 59 17.45 32.62 -10.16
N TRP A 60 16.38 32.28 -10.87
CA TRP A 60 16.10 30.90 -11.33
C TRP A 60 17.04 30.42 -12.47
N GLY A 61 17.99 31.25 -12.92
CA GLY A 61 18.83 30.98 -14.10
C GLY A 61 20.11 30.16 -13.87
N LEU A 62 20.36 29.63 -12.67
CA LEU A 62 21.61 28.90 -12.33
C LEU A 62 21.40 27.49 -11.77
N LEU A 63 20.16 27.00 -11.70
CA LEU A 63 19.85 25.60 -11.42
C LEU A 63 19.37 24.95 -12.72
N PRO A 64 19.82 23.72 -13.05
CA PRO A 64 19.24 23.00 -14.18
C PRO A 64 17.72 22.86 -13.95
N PRO A 65 16.89 22.98 -15.00
CA PRO A 65 15.45 22.86 -14.85
C PRO A 65 15.10 21.50 -14.21
N PRO A 66 14.02 21.41 -13.40
CA PRO A 66 13.63 20.19 -12.69
C PRO A 66 13.50 18.94 -13.58
N GLU A 67 13.29 19.16 -14.88
CA GLU A 67 13.15 18.18 -15.93
C GLU A 67 14.46 17.42 -16.24
N GLU A 68 15.63 18.03 -16.00
CA GLU A 68 16.95 17.39 -16.14
C GLU A 68 17.32 16.56 -14.90
N LEU A 69 16.68 16.80 -13.76
CA LEU A 69 16.91 16.04 -12.52
C LEU A 69 16.07 14.75 -12.46
N TRP A 70 14.98 14.61 -13.23
CA TRP A 70 14.14 13.40 -13.14
C TRP A 70 13.23 13.15 -14.38
N PRO A 71 13.63 12.32 -15.38
CA PRO A 71 13.04 12.32 -16.71
C PRO A 71 11.84 11.36 -16.94
N TRP A 72 10.96 11.08 -15.97
CA TRP A 72 9.94 10.02 -16.12
C TRP A 72 8.48 10.46 -16.25
N ARG A 73 8.19 11.56 -16.95
CA ARG A 73 6.85 11.77 -17.56
C ARG A 73 6.71 11.19 -18.97
N ALA A 74 7.66 10.36 -19.40
CA ALA A 74 7.55 9.63 -20.65
C ALA A 74 6.77 8.32 -20.44
N GLU A 75 5.77 8.08 -21.28
CA GLU A 75 5.11 6.78 -21.40
C GLU A 75 6.15 5.66 -21.60
N PRO A 76 5.91 4.44 -21.08
CA PRO A 76 6.79 3.33 -21.36
C PRO A 76 6.78 3.04 -22.86
N ALA A 77 7.93 3.20 -23.51
CA ALA A 77 8.12 2.74 -24.87
C ALA A 77 7.85 1.23 -24.94
N PRO A 78 7.13 0.73 -25.96
CA PRO A 78 6.82 -0.70 -26.09
C PRO A 78 8.06 -1.46 -26.58
N GLY A 79 9.01 -1.71 -25.67
CA GLY A 79 10.08 -2.68 -25.85
C GLY A 79 9.72 -4.00 -25.16
N ARG A 80 9.92 -5.14 -25.83
CA ARG A 80 9.81 -6.46 -25.17
C ARG A 80 10.92 -6.55 -24.11
N ASN A 81 10.54 -6.48 -22.84
CA ASN A 81 11.46 -6.66 -21.74
C ASN A 81 11.59 -8.16 -21.42
N VAL A 82 12.65 -8.77 -21.93
CA VAL A 82 12.94 -10.21 -21.80
C VAL A 82 12.86 -10.68 -20.34
N SER A 83 13.23 -9.82 -19.38
CA SER A 83 13.21 -10.18 -17.95
C SER A 83 11.80 -10.32 -17.32
N SER A 84 10.79 -9.73 -17.95
CA SER A 84 9.40 -9.86 -17.52
C SER A 84 8.69 -11.06 -18.15
N GLU A 85 9.28 -11.66 -19.20
CA GLU A 85 8.62 -12.70 -20.01
C GLU A 85 8.46 -14.00 -19.23
N ARG A 86 9.49 -14.45 -18.51
CA ARG A 86 9.40 -15.69 -17.70
C ARG A 86 8.37 -15.60 -16.57
N VAL A 87 8.31 -14.47 -15.87
CA VAL A 87 7.26 -14.24 -14.85
C VAL A 87 5.88 -14.24 -15.49
N ARG A 88 5.73 -13.66 -16.69
CA ARG A 88 4.47 -13.70 -17.44
C ARG A 88 4.09 -15.12 -17.86
N GLU A 89 5.04 -15.91 -18.36
CA GLU A 89 4.81 -17.30 -18.75
C GLU A 89 4.42 -18.16 -17.54
N ALA A 90 5.19 -18.09 -16.45
CA ALA A 90 4.89 -18.82 -15.22
C ALA A 90 3.51 -18.45 -14.63
N THR A 91 3.15 -17.16 -14.66
CA THR A 91 1.82 -16.72 -14.20
C THR A 91 0.70 -17.13 -15.16
N ALA A 92 0.97 -17.26 -16.47
CA ALA A 92 0.02 -17.80 -17.44
C ALA A 92 -0.23 -19.30 -17.22
N GLU A 93 0.82 -20.10 -16.98
CA GLU A 93 0.68 -21.53 -16.64
C GLU A 93 -0.16 -21.73 -15.37
N LEU A 94 0.08 -20.91 -14.33
CA LEU A 94 -0.73 -20.92 -13.11
C LEU A 94 -2.20 -20.56 -13.39
N ASN A 95 -2.46 -19.61 -14.29
CA ASN A 95 -3.82 -19.25 -14.69
C ASN A 95 -4.53 -20.38 -15.42
N ASP A 96 -3.84 -21.09 -16.30
CA ASP A 96 -4.38 -22.25 -17.01
C ASP A 96 -4.72 -23.39 -16.03
N ALA A 97 -3.80 -23.68 -15.11
CA ALA A 97 -4.01 -24.66 -14.04
C ALA A 97 -5.21 -24.28 -13.16
N LEU A 98 -5.34 -23.00 -12.79
CA LEU A 98 -6.47 -22.50 -12.00
C LEU A 98 -7.79 -22.62 -12.77
N THR A 99 -7.79 -22.29 -14.06
CA THR A 99 -8.99 -22.44 -14.91
C THR A 99 -9.45 -23.89 -14.92
N ALA A 100 -8.53 -24.84 -15.11
CA ALA A 100 -8.83 -26.26 -15.07
C ALA A 100 -9.34 -26.72 -13.68
N ALA A 101 -8.76 -26.20 -12.58
CA ALA A 101 -9.16 -26.53 -11.22
C ALA A 101 -10.56 -26.03 -10.86
N LEU A 102 -10.92 -24.82 -11.30
CA LEU A 102 -12.24 -24.22 -11.09
C LEU A 102 -13.31 -24.91 -11.94
N ALA A 103 -13.02 -25.22 -13.21
CA ALA A 103 -13.96 -25.89 -14.11
C ALA A 103 -14.42 -27.27 -13.59
N ARG A 104 -13.56 -27.99 -12.85
CA ARG A 104 -13.92 -29.26 -12.18
C ARG A 104 -14.93 -29.10 -11.04
N ARG A 105 -15.22 -27.87 -10.60
CA ARG A 105 -16.00 -27.56 -9.39
C ARG A 105 -17.29 -26.80 -9.67
N THR A 106 -17.47 -26.31 -10.90
CA THR A 106 -18.73 -25.73 -11.36
C THR A 106 -19.66 -26.88 -11.79
N PRO A 107 -20.91 -26.96 -11.31
CA PRO A 107 -21.87 -27.92 -11.86
C PRO A 107 -22.00 -27.72 -13.37
N ALA A 108 -22.02 -28.82 -14.14
CA ALA A 108 -22.15 -28.73 -15.58
C ALA A 108 -23.50 -28.07 -15.94
N VAL A 109 -23.45 -26.83 -16.44
CA VAL A 109 -24.55 -26.26 -17.21
C VAL A 109 -24.61 -27.03 -18.55
N PRO A 110 -25.78 -27.49 -19.02
CA PRO A 110 -25.85 -28.26 -20.25
C PRO A 110 -25.33 -27.42 -21.41
N ARG A 111 -24.34 -27.96 -22.14
CA ARG A 111 -23.71 -27.27 -23.28
C ARG A 111 -24.74 -27.04 -24.39
N PRO A 112 -24.74 -25.86 -25.04
CA PRO A 112 -25.34 -25.73 -26.36
C PRO A 112 -24.53 -26.55 -27.38
N THR A 113 -25.23 -27.11 -28.36
CA THR A 113 -24.72 -28.03 -29.38
C THR A 113 -23.62 -27.43 -30.28
N PRO A 114 -22.73 -28.29 -30.83
CA PRO A 114 -21.50 -27.88 -31.50
C PRO A 114 -21.77 -27.32 -32.90
N ALA A 115 -21.98 -26.01 -32.99
CA ALA A 115 -21.98 -25.27 -34.25
C ALA A 115 -21.48 -23.83 -34.05
N ALA A 116 -20.31 -23.64 -33.41
CA ALA A 116 -19.67 -22.32 -33.31
C ALA A 116 -18.16 -22.37 -32.98
N ALA A 117 -17.45 -23.44 -33.35
CA ALA A 117 -16.01 -23.56 -33.06
C ALA A 117 -15.23 -24.03 -34.29
N ALA A 118 -15.20 -23.19 -35.33
CA ALA A 118 -14.27 -23.34 -36.44
C ALA A 118 -14.09 -22.00 -37.17
N ALA A 119 -13.15 -21.17 -36.69
CA ALA A 119 -12.33 -20.26 -37.52
C ALA A 119 -11.45 -19.37 -36.62
N ALA A 120 -10.19 -19.75 -36.39
CA ALA A 120 -9.08 -18.81 -36.13
C ALA A 120 -7.74 -19.57 -36.01
N ARG A 121 -7.08 -19.82 -37.14
CA ARG A 121 -5.62 -19.99 -37.22
C ARG A 121 -5.16 -19.67 -38.64
N ALA A 122 -4.32 -18.63 -38.80
CA ALA A 122 -3.05 -18.69 -39.55
C ALA A 122 -2.44 -17.29 -39.82
N ALA A 123 -1.09 -17.30 -39.87
CA ALA A 123 -0.13 -16.33 -40.44
C ALA A 123 0.20 -15.07 -39.61
N GLY A 124 1.46 -14.63 -39.46
CA GLY A 124 2.76 -15.11 -39.95
C GLY A 124 3.87 -14.16 -39.47
N GLU A 125 5.07 -14.67 -39.21
CA GLU A 125 6.26 -13.90 -38.78
C GLU A 125 6.98 -13.24 -39.97
N ALA A 126 7.58 -12.07 -39.72
CA ALA A 126 8.53 -11.41 -40.61
C ALA A 126 9.79 -10.97 -39.82
N PRO A 127 10.99 -10.98 -40.43
CA PRO A 127 12.25 -10.78 -39.72
C PRO A 127 12.60 -9.30 -39.56
N VAL A 128 13.16 -8.92 -38.41
CA VAL A 128 13.68 -7.57 -38.14
C VAL A 128 15.19 -7.56 -38.38
N ALA A 129 15.63 -6.65 -39.26
CA ALA A 129 17.03 -6.42 -39.58
C ALA A 129 17.76 -5.67 -38.44
N ALA A 130 18.99 -6.09 -38.16
CA ALA A 130 19.88 -5.48 -37.19
C ALA A 130 20.58 -4.23 -37.77
N ALA A 131 20.78 -3.22 -36.92
CA ALA A 131 21.69 -2.10 -37.15
C ALA A 131 22.75 -2.06 -36.03
N PRO A 132 23.98 -1.57 -36.30
CA PRO A 132 25.15 -1.87 -35.50
C PRO A 132 25.35 -0.92 -34.31
N GLU A 133 25.77 -1.47 -33.18
CA GLU A 133 26.32 -0.73 -32.05
C GLU A 133 27.85 -0.59 -32.22
N SER A 134 28.38 0.61 -32.00
CA SER A 134 29.81 0.79 -31.71
C SER A 134 30.00 1.87 -30.65
N GLY A 135 30.40 1.45 -29.46
CA GLY A 135 30.77 2.25 -28.30
C GLY A 135 31.16 1.33 -27.16
N PRO A 136 32.15 1.71 -26.33
CA PRO A 136 33.13 0.79 -25.73
C PRO A 136 32.52 -0.19 -24.72
N ASP A 137 33.12 -1.38 -24.64
CA ASP A 137 32.61 -2.52 -23.89
C ASP A 137 32.32 -2.23 -22.41
N PRO A 138 31.25 -2.82 -21.85
CA PRO A 138 30.68 -2.45 -20.57
C PRO A 138 31.15 -3.37 -19.44
N VAL A 139 30.93 -2.90 -18.21
CA VAL A 139 30.81 -3.81 -17.06
C VAL A 139 29.73 -4.85 -17.42
N ALA A 140 30.07 -6.14 -17.48
CA ALA A 140 29.24 -7.22 -18.00
C ALA A 140 27.78 -7.17 -17.50
N ARG A 141 26.80 -7.04 -18.41
CA ARG A 141 25.37 -7.02 -18.05
C ARG A 141 24.99 -8.32 -17.32
N PRO A 142 24.14 -8.27 -16.28
CA PRO A 142 23.66 -9.46 -15.60
C PRO A 142 22.92 -10.40 -16.57
N ALA A 143 22.99 -11.72 -16.32
CA ALA A 143 22.27 -12.69 -17.13
C ALA A 143 20.75 -12.59 -16.88
N PRO A 144 19.89 -12.94 -17.87
CA PRO A 144 18.44 -12.90 -17.69
C PRO A 144 17.96 -13.73 -16.49
N GLU A 145 18.56 -14.90 -16.23
CA GLU A 145 18.17 -15.72 -15.08
C GLU A 145 18.36 -15.01 -13.73
N ASP A 146 19.27 -14.04 -13.65
CA ASP A 146 19.57 -13.28 -12.43
C ASP A 146 18.60 -12.11 -12.18
N LEU A 147 17.71 -11.83 -13.14
CA LEU A 147 16.83 -10.64 -13.17
C LEU A 147 15.36 -10.97 -12.94
N ASP A 148 14.93 -12.18 -13.26
CA ASP A 148 13.50 -12.50 -13.42
C ASP A 148 12.83 -12.90 -12.10
N GLY A 149 13.63 -13.06 -11.05
CA GLY A 149 13.18 -13.62 -9.78
C GLY A 149 12.53 -15.00 -9.96
N THR A 150 11.91 -15.50 -8.90
CA THR A 150 11.21 -16.79 -8.91
C THR A 150 9.94 -16.70 -8.07
N ILE A 151 8.88 -17.37 -8.51
CA ILE A 151 7.65 -17.47 -7.72
C ILE A 151 7.99 -18.33 -6.49
N GLN A 152 8.16 -17.66 -5.35
CA GLN A 152 8.37 -18.32 -4.07
C GLN A 152 7.00 -18.69 -3.47
N PRO A 153 6.84 -19.91 -2.94
CA PRO A 153 5.59 -20.33 -2.31
C PRO A 153 5.32 -19.51 -1.04
N LEU A 154 4.04 -19.42 -0.67
CA LEU A 154 3.61 -18.78 0.58
C LEU A 154 3.72 -19.78 1.73
N GLU A 155 4.44 -19.41 2.77
CA GLU A 155 4.49 -20.20 4.00
C GLU A 155 3.22 -19.93 4.81
N ASN A 156 2.26 -20.86 4.76
CA ASN A 156 0.90 -20.66 5.27
C ASN A 156 0.65 -21.56 6.51
N PRO A 157 0.87 -21.05 7.75
CA PRO A 157 0.81 -21.87 8.95
C PRO A 157 -0.62 -22.31 9.27
N CYS A 158 -0.73 -23.38 10.06
CA CYS A 158 -2.03 -23.75 10.62
C CYS A 158 -2.46 -22.72 11.67
N ARG A 159 -3.71 -22.27 11.61
CA ARG A 159 -4.30 -21.33 12.58
C ARG A 159 -5.30 -22.01 13.50
N ARG A 160 -5.98 -23.05 13.02
CA ARG A 160 -6.91 -23.85 13.82
C ARG A 160 -6.72 -25.33 13.52
N GLU A 161 -6.56 -26.08 14.60
CA GLU A 161 -6.44 -27.53 14.59
C GLU A 161 -7.63 -28.17 15.28
N GLU A 162 -8.13 -29.26 14.72
CA GLU A 162 -9.17 -30.09 15.32
C GLU A 162 -8.77 -31.56 15.19
N ALA A 163 -8.82 -32.29 16.30
CA ALA A 163 -8.41 -33.70 16.37
C ALA A 163 -7.03 -33.98 15.73
N GLY A 164 -6.04 -33.11 16.01
CA GLY A 164 -4.66 -33.23 15.51
C GLY A 164 -4.50 -32.97 14.01
N ARG A 165 -5.51 -32.40 13.34
CA ARG A 165 -5.44 -32.03 11.91
C ARG A 165 -5.68 -30.54 11.74
N CYS A 166 -4.91 -29.92 10.85
CA CYS A 166 -5.15 -28.55 10.48
C CYS A 166 -6.48 -28.40 9.73
N VAL A 167 -7.41 -27.63 10.29
CA VAL A 167 -8.72 -27.37 9.67
C VAL A 167 -8.78 -26.00 8.99
N GLU A 168 -7.94 -25.05 9.41
CA GLU A 168 -7.88 -23.71 8.85
C GLU A 168 -6.44 -23.20 8.89
N ARG A 169 -5.93 -22.74 7.74
CA ARG A 169 -4.64 -22.06 7.63
C ARG A 169 -4.81 -20.53 7.62
N ALA A 170 -3.72 -19.80 7.84
CA ALA A 170 -3.73 -18.34 7.93
C ALA A 170 -4.42 -17.63 6.75
N LEU A 171 -4.25 -18.12 5.52
CA LEU A 171 -4.82 -17.54 4.30
C LEU A 171 -6.14 -18.18 3.83
N ASP A 172 -6.69 -19.17 4.55
CA ASP A 172 -7.92 -19.84 4.13
C ASP A 172 -9.14 -18.89 3.99
N PRO A 173 -9.36 -17.90 4.88
CA PRO A 173 -10.45 -16.94 4.69
C PRO A 173 -10.33 -16.14 3.38
N PHE A 174 -9.11 -15.72 3.03
CA PHE A 174 -8.82 -15.03 1.78
C PHE A 174 -9.11 -15.92 0.57
N TYR A 175 -8.62 -17.16 0.56
CA TYR A 175 -8.84 -18.07 -0.55
C TYR A 175 -10.30 -18.52 -0.68
N ALA A 176 -11.02 -18.61 0.43
CA ALA A 176 -12.46 -18.82 0.41
C ALA A 176 -13.18 -17.65 -0.29
N ALA A 177 -12.86 -16.41 0.06
CA ALA A 177 -13.39 -15.22 -0.60
C ALA A 177 -13.04 -15.19 -2.10
N LEU A 178 -11.75 -15.37 -2.42
CA LEU A 178 -11.26 -15.34 -3.80
C LEU A 178 -11.86 -16.45 -4.67
N ARG A 179 -12.10 -17.64 -4.09
CA ARG A 179 -12.83 -18.71 -4.78
C ARG A 179 -14.26 -18.28 -5.13
N ARG A 180 -15.00 -17.63 -4.23
CA ARG A 180 -16.37 -17.17 -4.52
C ARG A 180 -16.37 -16.15 -5.65
N THR A 181 -15.42 -15.20 -5.62
CA THR A 181 -15.20 -14.25 -6.72
C THR A 181 -14.87 -14.97 -8.03
N ALA A 182 -13.94 -15.93 -8.00
CA ALA A 182 -13.53 -16.69 -9.18
C ALA A 182 -14.65 -17.57 -9.78
N LEU A 183 -15.62 -18.01 -8.95
CA LEU A 183 -16.81 -18.73 -9.40
C LEU A 183 -17.94 -17.80 -9.86
N GLY A 184 -17.75 -16.49 -9.81
CA GLY A 184 -18.75 -15.51 -10.21
C GLY A 184 -19.99 -15.49 -9.31
N GLU A 185 -19.84 -15.84 -8.02
CA GLU A 185 -20.97 -15.80 -7.09
C GLU A 185 -21.54 -14.37 -6.99
N PRO A 186 -22.87 -14.17 -7.02
CA PRO A 186 -23.47 -12.85 -7.00
C PRO A 186 -22.98 -11.99 -5.83
N GLY A 187 -22.50 -10.77 -6.13
CA GLY A 187 -21.99 -9.83 -5.14
C GLY A 187 -20.63 -10.19 -4.53
N ALA A 188 -19.94 -11.23 -5.00
CA ALA A 188 -18.67 -11.67 -4.44
C ALA A 188 -17.50 -10.73 -4.81
N VAL A 189 -17.21 -9.79 -3.92
CA VAL A 189 -16.02 -8.94 -4.00
C VAL A 189 -14.98 -9.40 -2.99
N THR A 190 -13.77 -9.72 -3.46
CA THR A 190 -12.61 -10.02 -2.61
C THR A 190 -11.79 -8.76 -2.41
N ARG A 191 -11.58 -8.36 -1.14
CA ARG A 191 -10.85 -7.13 -0.78
C ARG A 191 -9.50 -7.45 -0.17
N ILE A 192 -8.46 -6.85 -0.71
CA ILE A 192 -7.08 -7.00 -0.23
C ILE A 192 -6.56 -5.63 0.20
N THR A 193 -5.93 -5.58 1.36
CA THR A 193 -5.29 -4.39 1.89
C THR A 193 -3.80 -4.65 2.02
N HIS A 194 -2.98 -3.82 1.39
CA HIS A 194 -1.53 -3.94 1.42
C HIS A 194 -0.92 -2.69 2.04
N TYR A 195 -0.53 -2.79 3.31
CA TYR A 195 0.25 -1.75 3.97
C TYR A 195 1.74 -1.97 3.69
N GLY A 196 2.45 -0.89 3.41
CA GLY A 196 3.89 -0.94 3.30
C GLY A 196 4.55 0.41 3.47
N ASP A 197 5.86 0.43 3.28
CA ASP A 197 6.65 1.65 3.35
C ASP A 197 6.74 2.36 1.98
N SER A 198 7.84 3.08 1.75
CA SER A 198 8.06 3.84 0.52
C SER A 198 8.15 2.95 -0.73
N VAL A 199 8.43 1.66 -0.61
CA VAL A 199 8.57 0.76 -1.77
C VAL A 199 7.26 0.53 -2.54
N ILE A 200 6.10 0.82 -1.94
CA ILE A 200 4.79 0.69 -2.60
C ILE A 200 4.05 2.03 -2.79
N VAL A 201 4.66 3.15 -2.40
CA VAL A 201 4.02 4.49 -2.40
C VAL A 201 3.57 4.95 -3.79
N GLU A 202 4.35 4.62 -4.82
CA GLU A 202 4.05 4.98 -6.22
C GLU A 202 3.16 3.94 -6.93
N ASP A 203 2.73 2.91 -6.20
CA ASP A 203 1.82 1.88 -6.69
C ASP A 203 2.35 1.08 -7.89
N LEU A 204 3.68 1.07 -8.10
CA LEU A 204 4.32 0.28 -9.17
C LEU A 204 4.19 -1.22 -8.92
N TRP A 205 4.43 -1.65 -7.67
CA TRP A 205 4.30 -3.04 -7.26
C TRP A 205 2.83 -3.40 -7.00
N THR A 206 2.15 -2.66 -6.12
CA THR A 206 0.75 -2.94 -5.75
C THR A 206 -0.22 -2.79 -6.92
N GLY A 207 0.02 -1.82 -7.81
CA GLY A 207 -0.79 -1.62 -9.01
C GLY A 207 -0.65 -2.78 -9.99
N THR A 208 0.56 -3.34 -10.13
CA THR A 208 0.77 -4.55 -10.93
C THR A 208 -0.02 -5.74 -10.37
N VAL A 209 0.04 -5.97 -9.05
CA VAL A 209 -0.72 -7.06 -8.39
C VAL A 209 -2.21 -6.85 -8.59
N ARG A 210 -2.71 -5.62 -8.37
CA ARG A 210 -4.10 -5.24 -8.57
C ARG A 210 -4.56 -5.54 -9.99
N ARG A 211 -3.85 -5.04 -11.02
CA ARG A 211 -4.19 -5.29 -12.43
C ARG A 211 -4.27 -6.77 -12.76
N LYS A 212 -3.27 -7.55 -12.33
CA LYS A 212 -3.24 -9.00 -12.62
C LYS A 212 -4.40 -9.73 -11.94
N LEU A 213 -4.70 -9.41 -10.68
CA LEU A 213 -5.85 -9.98 -9.98
C LEU A 213 -7.18 -9.57 -10.63
N GLN A 214 -7.35 -8.30 -10.99
CA GLN A 214 -8.58 -7.80 -11.61
C GLN A 214 -8.79 -8.37 -13.01
N GLN A 215 -7.74 -8.48 -13.82
CA GLN A 215 -7.80 -9.15 -15.13
C GLN A 215 -8.21 -10.62 -14.99
N ARG A 216 -7.79 -11.30 -13.92
CA ARG A 216 -8.09 -12.72 -13.71
C ARG A 216 -9.46 -12.97 -13.08
N PHE A 217 -9.85 -12.16 -12.10
CA PHE A 217 -10.97 -12.42 -11.19
C PHE A 217 -12.11 -11.41 -11.32
N GLY A 218 -11.96 -10.39 -12.17
CA GLY A 218 -12.91 -9.29 -12.34
C GLY A 218 -12.44 -8.01 -11.66
N ASP A 219 -12.65 -6.87 -12.33
CA ASP A 219 -12.37 -5.53 -11.79
C ASP A 219 -13.55 -5.03 -10.94
N ALA A 220 -13.38 -5.00 -9.63
CA ALA A 220 -14.37 -4.42 -8.70
C ALA A 220 -14.03 -2.98 -8.27
N GLY A 221 -13.18 -2.28 -9.02
CA GLY A 221 -12.83 -0.87 -8.83
C GLY A 221 -11.43 -0.65 -8.25
N ALA A 222 -11.00 0.62 -8.24
CA ALA A 222 -9.66 1.03 -7.83
C ALA A 222 -9.38 0.82 -6.33
N GLY A 223 -10.43 0.76 -5.49
CA GLY A 223 -10.29 0.56 -4.05
C GLY A 223 -10.09 1.86 -3.28
N PHE A 224 -9.40 1.78 -2.15
CA PHE A 224 -9.15 2.91 -1.24
C PHE A 224 -8.03 3.82 -1.75
N LEU A 225 -8.31 5.11 -1.80
CA LEU A 225 -7.36 6.17 -2.13
C LEU A 225 -7.36 7.23 -1.03
N PHE A 226 -6.23 7.90 -0.84
CA PHE A 226 -6.19 9.10 -0.01
C PHE A 226 -6.95 10.26 -0.64
N VAL A 227 -7.56 11.08 0.20
CA VAL A 227 -8.40 12.21 -0.23
C VAL A 227 -7.59 13.38 -0.81
N ALA A 228 -6.30 13.45 -0.47
CA ALA A 228 -5.32 14.37 -1.05
C ALA A 228 -3.95 13.69 -1.06
N ARG A 229 -2.93 14.33 -1.64
CA ARG A 229 -1.57 13.79 -1.60
C ARG A 229 -1.05 13.78 -0.17
N PRO A 230 -0.81 12.62 0.45
CA PRO A 230 -0.15 12.56 1.75
C PRO A 230 1.34 12.97 1.63
N TRP A 231 1.98 12.76 0.49
CA TRP A 231 3.35 13.15 0.15
C TRP A 231 3.44 13.39 -1.36
N GLU A 232 4.52 14.05 -1.80
CA GLU A 232 4.67 14.48 -3.21
C GLU A 232 4.62 13.30 -4.20
N TRP A 233 5.25 12.19 -3.84
CA TRP A 233 5.36 10.97 -4.68
C TRP A 233 4.18 10.00 -4.53
N TYR A 234 3.03 10.45 -4.03
CA TYR A 234 1.87 9.56 -3.93
C TYR A 234 1.32 9.27 -5.33
N GLY A 235 1.27 7.98 -5.66
CA GLY A 235 0.68 7.48 -6.90
C GLY A 235 -0.39 6.43 -6.61
N HIS A 236 -1.43 6.43 -7.44
CA HIS A 236 -2.32 5.29 -7.59
C HIS A 236 -2.53 5.12 -9.09
N GLN A 237 -2.13 3.98 -9.64
CA GLN A 237 -2.28 3.69 -11.06
C GLN A 237 -3.73 3.40 -11.40
N ASP A 238 -4.10 3.53 -12.67
CA ASP A 238 -5.42 3.17 -13.21
C ASP A 238 -6.59 4.03 -12.66
N VAL A 239 -6.29 5.23 -12.16
CA VAL A 239 -7.24 6.23 -11.66
C VAL A 239 -6.70 7.63 -11.91
N VAL A 240 -7.58 8.58 -12.21
CA VAL A 240 -7.22 9.99 -12.39
C VAL A 240 -7.47 10.74 -11.08
N THR A 241 -6.48 11.48 -10.58
CA THR A 241 -6.64 12.27 -9.35
C THR A 241 -6.17 13.71 -9.52
N LYS A 242 -6.92 14.67 -8.95
CA LYS A 242 -6.53 16.09 -8.87
C LYS A 242 -6.80 16.60 -7.45
N PHE A 243 -5.90 17.40 -6.90
CA PHE A 243 -5.98 17.89 -5.52
C PHE A 243 -5.62 19.37 -5.43
N THR A 244 -6.18 20.09 -4.46
CA THR A 244 -5.72 21.43 -4.09
C THR A 244 -4.79 21.36 -2.87
N ASP A 245 -3.95 22.39 -2.69
CA ASP A 245 -3.03 22.48 -1.54
C ASP A 245 -3.69 22.97 -0.25
N ALA A 246 -5.02 23.10 -0.24
CA ALA A 246 -5.79 23.61 0.90
C ALA A 246 -6.00 22.57 2.02
N TRP A 247 -5.49 21.35 1.86
CA TRP A 247 -5.54 20.30 2.88
C TRP A 247 -4.34 20.38 3.84
N LEU A 248 -4.61 20.54 5.12
CA LEU A 248 -3.59 20.30 6.15
C LEU A 248 -3.44 18.80 6.37
N VAL A 249 -2.24 18.27 6.11
CA VAL A 249 -1.96 16.83 6.21
C VAL A 249 -1.31 16.48 7.55
N LYS A 250 -1.83 15.47 8.24
CA LYS A 250 -1.24 14.87 9.45
C LYS A 250 -1.02 13.38 9.22
N ARG A 251 0.16 12.87 9.58
CA ARG A 251 0.62 11.52 9.22
C ARG A 251 1.02 10.74 10.47
N VAL A 252 1.03 9.41 10.38
CA VAL A 252 1.58 8.54 11.45
C VAL A 252 3.09 8.71 11.63
N THR A 253 3.83 9.15 10.59
CA THR A 253 5.29 9.31 10.63
C THR A 253 5.73 10.70 11.12
N VAL A 254 5.23 11.76 10.48
CA VAL A 254 5.64 13.16 10.75
C VAL A 254 4.44 14.07 10.92
N GLY A 255 4.59 15.11 11.76
CA GLY A 255 3.52 16.07 12.02
C GLY A 255 2.26 15.36 12.56
N GLN A 256 2.46 14.49 13.55
CA GLN A 256 1.42 13.60 14.07
C GLN A 256 0.20 14.38 14.60
N SER A 257 -0.98 13.76 14.49
CA SER A 257 -2.20 14.26 15.13
C SER A 257 -2.16 13.89 16.61
N ARG A 258 -2.56 14.82 17.49
CA ARG A 258 -2.57 14.58 18.95
C ARG A 258 -3.55 13.48 19.36
N ASP A 259 -4.68 13.40 18.67
CA ASP A 259 -5.75 12.43 18.92
C ASP A 259 -5.49 11.06 18.27
N ARG A 260 -4.45 10.94 17.43
CA ARG A 260 -4.07 9.70 16.72
C ARG A 260 -5.19 9.13 15.82
N LEU A 261 -6.16 9.95 15.41
CA LEU A 261 -7.26 9.56 14.53
C LEU A 261 -6.84 9.73 13.06
N TYR A 262 -6.26 8.67 12.49
CA TYR A 262 -5.65 8.67 11.16
C TYR A 262 -6.47 7.94 10.08
N GLY A 263 -7.67 7.46 10.40
CA GLY A 263 -8.48 6.66 9.49
C GLY A 263 -7.80 5.37 9.06
N TYR A 264 -8.26 4.83 7.93
CA TYR A 264 -7.81 3.54 7.41
C TYR A 264 -6.34 3.50 6.99
N GLY A 265 -5.86 4.57 6.33
CA GLY A 265 -4.54 4.60 5.68
C GLY A 265 -3.40 5.20 6.49
N GLY A 266 -3.62 5.61 7.75
CA GLY A 266 -2.56 6.23 8.57
C GLY A 266 -2.27 7.71 8.23
N VAL A 267 -3.21 8.38 7.55
CA VAL A 267 -3.12 9.81 7.21
C VAL A 267 -4.48 10.46 7.36
N THR A 268 -4.50 11.67 7.91
CA THR A 268 -5.71 12.49 7.99
C THR A 268 -5.51 13.88 7.39
N PHE A 269 -6.56 14.37 6.73
CA PHE A 269 -6.57 15.59 5.94
C PHE A 269 -7.61 16.55 6.50
N LEU A 270 -7.18 17.73 6.93
CA LEU A 270 -8.03 18.71 7.58
C LEU A 270 -8.26 19.91 6.64
N ALA A 271 -9.52 20.32 6.53
CA ALA A 271 -9.92 21.58 5.93
C ALA A 271 -10.54 22.47 7.03
N ALA A 272 -9.93 23.64 7.27
CA ALA A 272 -10.40 24.60 8.27
C ALA A 272 -11.57 25.47 7.77
N GLY A 273 -11.83 25.49 6.46
CA GLY A 273 -12.85 26.30 5.81
C GLY A 273 -13.19 25.80 4.41
N PRO A 274 -13.92 26.59 3.61
CA PRO A 274 -14.26 26.22 2.23
C PRO A 274 -13.01 26.19 1.32
N GLY A 275 -13.08 25.42 0.24
CA GLY A 275 -12.10 25.49 -0.87
C GLY A 275 -11.10 24.34 -0.95
N ALA A 276 -11.04 23.46 0.05
CA ALA A 276 -10.33 22.19 -0.07
C ALA A 276 -11.08 21.28 -1.05
N LYS A 277 -10.41 20.82 -2.11
CA LYS A 277 -11.01 20.01 -3.17
C LYS A 277 -10.16 18.79 -3.49
N ALA A 278 -10.82 17.75 -3.93
CA ALA A 278 -10.20 16.59 -4.54
C ALA A 278 -11.10 16.01 -5.62
N THR A 279 -10.50 15.51 -6.69
CA THR A 279 -11.20 14.93 -7.83
C THR A 279 -10.65 13.55 -8.08
N PHE A 280 -11.55 12.60 -8.33
CA PHE A 280 -11.26 11.20 -8.64
C PHE A 280 -12.00 10.82 -9.91
N GLY A 281 -11.29 10.30 -10.90
CA GLY A 281 -11.85 9.92 -12.18
C GLY A 281 -11.45 8.51 -12.58
N THR A 282 -12.32 7.85 -13.32
CA THR A 282 -11.98 6.60 -14.01
C THR A 282 -10.88 6.83 -15.05
N SER A 283 -10.01 5.83 -15.26
CA SER A 283 -8.94 5.87 -16.25
C SER A 283 -9.37 5.20 -17.55
N SER A 284 -9.08 5.83 -18.69
CA SER A 284 -9.24 5.22 -20.02
C SER A 284 -7.95 4.59 -20.57
N ALA A 285 -6.85 4.63 -19.81
CA ALA A 285 -5.52 4.27 -20.29
C ALA A 285 -5.22 2.75 -20.26
N GLY A 286 -6.07 1.95 -19.60
CA GLY A 286 -5.81 0.53 -19.36
C GLY A 286 -7.07 -0.33 -19.34
N ALA A 287 -6.87 -1.64 -19.12
CA ALA A 287 -7.93 -2.64 -19.06
C ALA A 287 -8.72 -2.65 -17.73
N THR A 288 -8.29 -1.84 -16.76
CA THR A 288 -8.86 -1.73 -15.41
C THR A 288 -9.07 -0.27 -15.06
N GLY A 289 -9.97 0.02 -14.12
CA GLY A 289 -10.22 1.38 -13.63
C GLY A 289 -11.09 2.25 -14.56
N GLY A 290 -11.66 1.65 -15.61
CA GLY A 290 -12.50 2.35 -16.59
C GLY A 290 -13.95 2.59 -16.15
N ALA A 291 -14.37 2.04 -15.01
CA ALA A 291 -15.72 2.18 -14.50
C ALA A 291 -15.76 2.24 -12.96
N VAL A 292 -16.80 2.88 -12.44
CA VAL A 292 -17.15 2.95 -11.02
C VAL A 292 -18.67 2.95 -10.89
N SER A 293 -19.22 2.26 -9.89
CA SER A 293 -20.65 2.31 -9.55
C SER A 293 -20.89 2.66 -8.08
N ARG A 294 -19.83 2.73 -7.27
CA ARG A 294 -19.91 3.11 -5.86
C ARG A 294 -18.72 3.98 -5.47
N PHE A 295 -19.02 5.17 -4.99
CA PHE A 295 -18.06 6.08 -4.39
C PHE A 295 -18.37 6.26 -2.91
N GLU A 296 -17.38 6.18 -2.02
CA GLU A 296 -17.61 6.38 -0.59
C GLU A 296 -16.51 7.23 0.03
N VAL A 297 -16.90 8.22 0.83
CA VAL A 297 -15.98 9.12 1.55
C VAL A 297 -15.83 8.66 2.99
N TYR A 298 -14.59 8.56 3.45
CA TYR A 298 -14.21 8.19 4.81
C TYR A 298 -13.83 9.48 5.55
N TYR A 299 -14.53 9.80 6.64
CA TYR A 299 -14.34 11.05 7.38
C TYR A 299 -14.43 10.86 8.89
N LEU A 300 -13.98 11.87 9.64
CA LEU A 300 -14.21 11.95 11.08
C LEU A 300 -15.55 12.65 11.32
N ALA A 301 -16.51 11.92 11.85
CA ALA A 301 -17.73 12.50 12.41
C ALA A 301 -17.37 13.11 13.77
N GLN A 302 -17.69 14.39 14.00
CA GLN A 302 -17.24 15.10 15.20
C GLN A 302 -18.16 16.28 15.59
N PRO A 303 -18.14 16.71 16.87
CA PRO A 303 -18.90 17.88 17.30
C PRO A 303 -18.53 19.13 16.51
N GLY A 304 -19.54 19.84 16.03
CA GLY A 304 -19.36 21.05 15.21
C GLY A 304 -18.71 20.79 13.84
N GLY A 305 -18.73 19.55 13.33
CA GLY A 305 -18.18 19.20 12.03
C GLY A 305 -18.74 20.02 10.87
N GLY A 306 -17.92 20.24 9.85
CA GLY A 306 -18.28 21.02 8.67
C GLY A 306 -19.09 20.25 7.63
N THR A 307 -19.24 20.86 6.46
CA THR A 307 -20.05 20.35 5.34
C THR A 307 -19.18 20.05 4.12
N VAL A 308 -19.48 18.95 3.42
CA VAL A 308 -18.81 18.53 2.19
C VAL A 308 -19.84 18.35 1.07
N ALA A 309 -19.54 18.91 -0.10
CA ALA A 309 -20.30 18.68 -1.33
C ALA A 309 -19.61 17.66 -2.22
N LEU A 310 -20.42 16.89 -2.95
CA LEU A 310 -20.01 15.94 -3.99
C LEU A 310 -20.64 16.35 -5.32
N ALA A 311 -19.81 16.48 -6.35
CA ALA A 311 -20.24 16.62 -7.73
C ALA A 311 -19.81 15.41 -8.55
N VAL A 312 -20.65 14.98 -9.48
CA VAL A 312 -20.37 13.89 -10.41
C VAL A 312 -20.60 14.41 -11.82
N ASP A 313 -19.58 14.27 -12.66
CA ASP A 313 -19.56 14.71 -14.05
C ASP A 313 -19.94 16.19 -14.19
N GLY A 314 -19.40 17.02 -13.29
CA GLY A 314 -19.61 18.47 -13.24
C GLY A 314 -20.92 18.93 -12.60
N ALA A 315 -21.83 18.03 -12.24
CA ALA A 315 -23.10 18.38 -11.58
C ALA A 315 -23.07 18.02 -10.09
N GLU A 316 -23.46 18.95 -9.22
CA GLU A 316 -23.61 18.65 -7.78
C GLU A 316 -24.67 17.56 -7.57
N ARG A 317 -24.30 16.51 -6.83
CA ARG A 317 -25.16 15.34 -6.59
C ARG A 317 -25.57 15.20 -5.14
N ALA A 318 -24.69 15.55 -4.21
CA ALA A 318 -24.95 15.40 -2.79
C ALA A 318 -24.19 16.44 -1.97
N THR A 319 -24.72 16.73 -0.79
CA THR A 319 -24.02 17.45 0.26
C THR A 319 -24.28 16.73 1.58
N PHE A 320 -23.25 16.57 2.41
CA PHE A 320 -23.37 15.91 3.71
C PHE A 320 -22.61 16.65 4.80
N SER A 321 -23.11 16.54 6.04
CA SER A 321 -22.45 17.07 7.23
C SER A 321 -21.51 16.03 7.82
N THR A 322 -20.39 16.52 8.36
CA THR A 322 -19.45 15.74 9.20
C THR A 322 -19.71 15.96 10.69
N ALA A 323 -20.79 16.67 11.05
CA ALA A 323 -21.17 16.91 12.43
C ALA A 323 -21.77 15.65 13.08
N ALA A 324 -21.36 15.36 14.31
CA ALA A 324 -21.95 14.34 15.18
C ALA A 324 -21.72 14.71 16.65
N ASP A 325 -22.56 14.21 17.55
CA ASP A 325 -22.42 14.49 18.99
C ASP A 325 -21.19 13.80 19.62
N VAL A 326 -20.75 12.69 19.01
CA VAL A 326 -19.63 11.88 19.48
C VAL A 326 -18.61 11.76 18.34
N VAL A 327 -17.33 11.84 18.71
CA VAL A 327 -16.22 11.65 17.77
C VAL A 327 -16.14 10.17 17.35
N GLY A 328 -16.10 9.91 16.05
CA GLY A 328 -15.97 8.56 15.51
C GLY A 328 -15.84 8.55 13.99
N SER A 329 -15.78 7.34 13.42
CA SER A 329 -15.75 7.17 11.96
C SER A 329 -17.10 7.47 11.32
N GLY A 330 -17.09 8.27 10.26
CA GLY A 330 -18.22 8.50 9.37
C GLY A 330 -17.92 8.03 7.95
N PHE A 331 -18.96 7.55 7.27
CA PHE A 331 -18.89 7.07 5.89
C PHE A 331 -20.06 7.66 5.09
N HIS A 332 -19.79 8.25 3.94
CA HIS A 332 -20.82 8.77 3.04
C HIS A 332 -20.71 8.11 1.68
N ARG A 333 -21.69 7.29 1.34
CA ARG A 333 -21.74 6.52 0.10
C ARG A 333 -22.64 7.20 -0.94
N LEU A 334 -22.17 7.19 -2.17
CA LEU A 334 -22.88 7.60 -3.38
C LEU A 334 -22.89 6.42 -4.36
N ASP A 335 -24.09 5.96 -4.71
CA ASP A 335 -24.29 4.95 -5.75
C ASP A 335 -24.46 5.63 -7.11
N LEU A 336 -23.80 5.08 -8.12
CA LEU A 336 -23.75 5.58 -9.49
C LEU A 336 -24.15 4.46 -10.45
N ALA A 337 -24.55 4.84 -11.66
CA ALA A 337 -24.60 3.88 -12.75
C ALA A 337 -23.17 3.34 -12.99
N ASP A 338 -23.02 2.06 -13.30
CA ASP A 338 -21.69 1.52 -13.57
C ASP A 338 -21.17 2.08 -14.89
N GLY A 339 -20.10 2.88 -14.81
CA GLY A 339 -19.57 3.56 -15.98
C GLY A 339 -18.43 4.52 -15.66
N PRO A 340 -17.91 5.22 -16.69
CA PRO A 340 -16.89 6.23 -16.49
C PRO A 340 -17.49 7.45 -15.77
N HIS A 341 -16.81 7.90 -14.72
CA HIS A 341 -17.23 9.06 -13.94
C HIS A 341 -16.04 9.88 -13.46
N GLU A 342 -16.23 11.19 -13.35
CA GLU A 342 -15.39 12.09 -12.56
C GLU A 342 -16.17 12.58 -11.33
N ILE A 343 -15.64 12.33 -10.13
CA ILE A 343 -16.24 12.71 -8.86
C ILE A 343 -15.35 13.77 -8.19
N GLU A 344 -15.90 14.96 -7.94
CA GLU A 344 -15.27 16.02 -7.15
C GLU A 344 -15.88 16.06 -5.74
N LEU A 345 -15.01 16.14 -4.73
CA LEU A 345 -15.39 16.52 -3.37
C LEU A 345 -14.86 17.91 -3.05
N ARG A 346 -15.68 18.68 -2.31
CA ARG A 346 -15.35 20.05 -1.92
C ARG A 346 -15.81 20.35 -0.50
N SER A 347 -14.89 20.83 0.34
CA SER A 347 -15.25 21.42 1.64
C SER A 347 -16.02 22.72 1.41
N LEU A 348 -17.20 22.85 2.03
CA LEU A 348 -18.03 24.06 2.01
C LEU A 348 -17.85 24.91 3.28
N GLY A 349 -17.13 24.44 4.29
CA GLY A 349 -17.01 25.09 5.59
C GLY A 349 -18.18 24.78 6.53
N GLY A 350 -18.56 25.73 7.39
CA GLY A 350 -19.56 25.52 8.45
C GLY A 350 -19.05 24.75 9.68
N GLY A 351 -17.74 24.49 9.74
CA GLY A 351 -17.07 23.72 10.79
C GLY A 351 -15.80 23.05 10.23
N PRO A 352 -14.93 22.46 11.08
CA PRO A 352 -13.80 21.67 10.62
C PRO A 352 -14.25 20.41 9.88
N VAL A 353 -13.67 20.18 8.69
CA VAL A 353 -13.84 18.93 7.94
C VAL A 353 -12.53 18.14 8.06
N ARG A 354 -12.63 16.87 8.46
CA ARG A 354 -11.50 15.95 8.51
C ARG A 354 -11.83 14.70 7.70
N LEU A 355 -11.12 14.50 6.61
CA LEU A 355 -11.28 13.35 5.70
C LEU A 355 -10.06 12.43 5.80
N PHE A 356 -10.25 11.15 5.47
CA PHE A 356 -9.19 10.14 5.47
C PHE A 356 -8.87 9.65 4.06
N GLY A 357 -9.92 9.31 3.30
CA GLY A 357 -9.80 8.75 1.97
C GLY A 357 -11.16 8.52 1.34
N VAL A 358 -11.13 7.92 0.16
CA VAL A 358 -12.31 7.55 -0.60
C VAL A 358 -12.15 6.12 -1.12
N THR A 359 -13.26 5.45 -1.41
CA THR A 359 -13.22 4.21 -2.19
C THR A 359 -13.93 4.38 -3.51
N LEU A 360 -13.33 3.88 -4.59
CA LEU A 360 -13.97 3.72 -5.90
C LEU A 360 -14.16 2.22 -6.15
N GLU A 361 -15.39 1.74 -6.05
CA GLU A 361 -15.73 0.33 -6.22
C GLU A 361 -16.84 0.12 -7.26
N ARG A 362 -16.97 -1.13 -7.69
CA ARG A 362 -18.06 -1.62 -8.53
C ARG A 362 -18.81 -2.73 -7.83
N GLU A 363 -20.05 -2.95 -8.22
CA GLU A 363 -20.76 -4.15 -7.78
C GLU A 363 -20.13 -5.40 -8.43
N GLY A 364 -19.90 -6.44 -7.61
CA GLY A 364 -19.13 -7.62 -8.01
C GLY A 364 -19.82 -8.53 -9.03
N PRO A 365 -19.21 -9.66 -9.37
CA PRO A 365 -18.00 -10.22 -8.76
C PRO A 365 -16.70 -9.58 -9.25
N GLY A 366 -15.72 -9.42 -8.35
CA GLY A 366 -14.38 -8.93 -8.71
C GLY A 366 -13.43 -8.76 -7.51
N VAL A 367 -12.25 -8.21 -7.77
CA VAL A 367 -11.21 -7.93 -6.76
C VAL A 367 -11.01 -6.43 -6.60
N VAL A 368 -10.84 -6.03 -5.34
CA VAL A 368 -10.38 -4.69 -4.94
C VAL A 368 -9.05 -4.83 -4.20
N TYR A 369 -8.11 -3.93 -4.48
CA TYR A 369 -6.78 -3.96 -3.89
C TYR A 369 -6.36 -2.58 -3.41
N ASP A 370 -6.35 -2.38 -2.10
CA ASP A 370 -5.92 -1.14 -1.47
C ASP A 370 -4.41 -1.14 -1.27
N GLY A 371 -3.69 -0.36 -2.09
CA GLY A 371 -2.26 -0.11 -1.92
C GLY A 371 -2.01 1.07 -0.98
N ILE A 372 -1.57 0.80 0.25
CA ILE A 372 -1.35 1.82 1.28
C ILE A 372 0.14 1.87 1.64
N GLY A 373 0.93 2.53 0.79
CA GLY A 373 2.31 2.88 1.11
C GLY A 373 2.36 4.02 2.10
N ILE A 374 3.29 4.00 3.06
CA ILE A 374 3.52 5.07 4.03
C ILE A 374 4.98 5.51 3.90
N LEU A 375 5.19 6.68 3.29
CA LEU A 375 6.54 7.17 2.98
C LEU A 375 7.41 7.27 4.24
N GLY A 376 8.58 6.62 4.19
CA GLY A 376 9.58 6.61 5.27
C GLY A 376 9.17 5.85 6.53
N ALA A 377 8.08 5.07 6.50
CA ALA A 377 7.62 4.32 7.66
C ALA A 377 8.46 3.05 7.90
N SER A 378 8.70 2.74 9.17
CA SER A 378 8.91 1.36 9.62
C SER A 378 7.56 0.73 9.99
N ALA A 379 7.53 -0.58 10.20
CA ALA A 379 6.32 -1.30 10.65
C ALA A 379 5.73 -0.69 11.95
N ARG A 380 6.57 -0.02 12.76
CA ARG A 380 6.14 0.72 13.96
C ARG A 380 5.01 1.70 13.69
N ALA A 381 4.94 2.28 12.50
CA ALA A 381 3.89 3.23 12.13
C ALA A 381 2.48 2.65 12.32
N LEU A 382 2.30 1.32 12.25
CA LEU A 382 1.03 0.65 12.49
C LEU A 382 0.61 0.57 13.96
N LEU A 383 1.50 0.95 14.88
CA LEU A 383 1.18 1.14 16.30
C LEU A 383 0.71 2.57 16.61
N GLU A 384 0.83 3.50 15.66
CA GLU A 384 0.51 4.93 15.86
C GLU A 384 -0.99 5.27 15.82
N PRO A 385 -1.84 4.61 15.01
CA PRO A 385 -3.28 4.88 15.08
C PRO A 385 -3.88 4.63 16.47
N ASP A 386 -4.95 5.35 16.80
CA ASP A 386 -5.84 4.92 17.88
C ASP A 386 -6.50 3.58 17.52
N GLU A 387 -6.58 2.66 18.48
CA GLU A 387 -7.02 1.28 18.19
C GLU A 387 -8.52 1.17 17.95
N ALA A 388 -9.33 1.90 18.73
CA ALA A 388 -10.79 1.86 18.60
C ALA A 388 -11.20 2.46 17.26
N HIS A 389 -10.66 3.63 16.92
CA HIS A 389 -10.93 4.27 15.65
C HIS A 389 -10.44 3.44 14.46
N TRP A 390 -9.23 2.85 14.54
CA TRP A 390 -8.74 2.01 13.45
C TRP A 390 -9.60 0.75 13.26
N LYS A 391 -10.10 0.18 14.37
CA LYS A 391 -11.05 -0.94 14.32
C LYS A 391 -12.34 -0.57 13.60
N GLU A 392 -12.92 0.60 13.85
CA GLU A 392 -14.12 1.08 13.11
C GLU A 392 -13.87 1.09 11.59
N GLN A 393 -12.68 1.53 11.17
CA GLN A 393 -12.29 1.56 9.75
C GLN A 393 -12.20 0.15 9.15
N PHE A 394 -11.60 -0.81 9.88
CA PHE A 394 -11.54 -2.21 9.43
C PHE A 394 -12.90 -2.91 9.45
N ASP A 395 -13.72 -2.64 10.45
CA ASP A 395 -15.07 -3.20 10.57
C ASP A 395 -15.96 -2.76 9.41
N HIS A 396 -15.78 -1.52 8.93
CA HIS A 396 -16.48 -1.01 7.76
C HIS A 396 -15.90 -1.55 6.45
N ARG A 397 -14.58 -1.41 6.26
CA ARG A 397 -13.86 -1.79 5.02
C ARG A 397 -13.93 -3.29 4.74
N ARG A 398 -13.85 -4.12 5.79
CA ARG A 398 -13.94 -5.60 5.74
C ARG A 398 -12.99 -6.24 4.71
N PRO A 399 -11.66 -6.12 4.87
CA PRO A 399 -10.73 -6.83 4.00
C PRO A 399 -10.80 -8.35 4.22
N ASP A 400 -10.61 -9.10 3.15
CA ASP A 400 -10.43 -10.57 3.17
C ASP A 400 -8.96 -10.97 3.34
N LEU A 401 -8.02 -10.06 3.04
CA LEU A 401 -6.58 -10.23 3.25
C LEU A 401 -5.93 -8.91 3.67
N VAL A 402 -5.07 -8.97 4.68
CA VAL A 402 -4.14 -7.89 5.03
C VAL A 402 -2.69 -8.34 4.77
N ILE A 403 -1.98 -7.60 3.92
CA ILE A 403 -0.58 -7.78 3.57
C ILE A 403 0.24 -6.67 4.23
N LEU A 404 1.36 -7.01 4.86
CA LEU A 404 2.30 -6.06 5.45
C LEU A 404 3.67 -6.21 4.76
N THR A 405 4.17 -5.14 4.16
CA THR A 405 5.51 -5.06 3.55
C THR A 405 6.29 -3.90 4.14
N PHE A 406 7.06 -4.20 5.19
CA PHE A 406 7.95 -3.26 5.86
C PHE A 406 9.31 -3.92 6.05
N GLY A 407 10.29 -3.19 6.59
CA GLY A 407 11.64 -3.70 6.82
C GLY A 407 12.70 -2.94 6.03
N THR A 408 12.30 -2.20 4.98
CA THR A 408 13.22 -1.38 4.18
C THR A 408 13.84 -0.32 5.08
N ASN A 409 13.02 0.49 5.75
CA ASN A 409 13.50 1.56 6.62
C ASN A 409 14.11 1.06 7.94
N GLU A 410 13.70 -0.11 8.45
CA GLU A 410 14.36 -0.75 9.59
C GLU A 410 15.82 -1.14 9.31
N SER A 411 16.21 -1.26 8.03
CA SER A 411 17.59 -1.54 7.63
C SER A 411 18.51 -0.31 7.53
N ASP A 412 18.01 0.90 7.82
CA ASP A 412 18.80 2.14 7.74
C ASP A 412 19.65 2.47 8.97
N HIS A 413 19.34 1.88 10.11
CA HIS A 413 19.94 2.22 11.39
C HIS A 413 20.38 0.99 12.17
N ASP A 414 21.15 1.20 13.24
CA ASP A 414 21.45 0.14 14.20
C ASP A 414 20.13 -0.33 14.84
N LEU A 415 19.70 -1.53 14.45
CA LEU A 415 18.46 -2.14 14.88
C LEU A 415 18.71 -3.16 16.00
N SER A 416 18.09 -2.95 17.16
CA SER A 416 17.98 -4.02 18.15
C SER A 416 17.02 -5.09 17.63
N LEU A 417 17.58 -6.23 17.22
CA LEU A 417 16.81 -7.35 16.66
C LEU A 417 15.77 -7.90 17.66
N THR A 418 16.10 -7.90 18.96
CA THR A 418 15.16 -8.30 20.02
C THR A 418 13.99 -7.34 20.12
N ALA A 419 14.25 -6.04 20.20
CA ALA A 419 13.19 -5.04 20.28
C ALA A 419 12.34 -5.02 18.99
N TYR A 420 12.97 -5.24 17.84
CA TYR A 420 12.28 -5.37 16.56
C TYR A 420 11.32 -6.56 16.56
N ARG A 421 11.77 -7.73 17.01
CA ARG A 421 10.94 -8.94 17.13
C ARG A 421 9.73 -8.72 18.02
N GLU A 422 9.92 -8.14 19.19
CA GLU A 422 8.83 -7.83 20.14
C GLU A 422 7.83 -6.83 19.54
N GLN A 423 8.33 -5.76 18.93
CA GLN A 423 7.49 -4.75 18.28
C GLN A 423 6.68 -5.35 17.13
N LEU A 424 7.30 -6.18 16.30
CA LEU A 424 6.63 -6.86 15.20
C LEU A 424 5.56 -7.83 15.71
N GLY A 425 5.82 -8.55 16.80
CA GLY A 425 4.82 -9.40 17.44
C GLY A 425 3.58 -8.62 17.88
N ARG A 426 3.77 -7.42 18.43
CA ARG A 426 2.65 -6.51 18.79
C ARG A 426 1.88 -6.05 17.56
N ILE A 427 2.56 -5.74 16.46
CA ILE A 427 1.93 -5.31 15.20
C ILE A 427 1.08 -6.44 14.62
N VAL A 428 1.62 -7.66 14.56
CA VAL A 428 0.89 -8.85 14.11
C VAL A 428 -0.35 -9.08 14.97
N ALA A 429 -0.21 -9.09 16.30
CA ALA A 429 -1.34 -9.25 17.21
C ALA A 429 -2.42 -8.17 16.99
N ARG A 430 -2.01 -6.92 16.79
CA ARG A 430 -2.92 -5.79 16.54
C ARG A 430 -3.67 -5.94 15.22
N ILE A 431 -3.00 -6.32 14.12
CA ILE A 431 -3.65 -6.59 12.83
C ILE A 431 -4.68 -7.71 12.96
N ARG A 432 -4.33 -8.79 13.67
CA ARG A 432 -5.25 -9.91 13.92
C ARG A 432 -6.46 -9.49 14.77
N ALA A 433 -6.30 -8.51 15.66
CA ALA A 433 -7.39 -7.98 16.48
C ALA A 433 -8.36 -7.08 15.70
N VAL A 434 -7.85 -6.20 14.83
CA VAL A 434 -8.70 -5.30 14.03
C VAL A 434 -9.30 -5.97 12.80
N ALA A 435 -8.66 -7.01 12.25
CA ALA A 435 -9.12 -7.76 11.08
C ALA A 435 -9.22 -9.29 11.34
N PRO A 436 -10.01 -9.75 12.33
CA PRO A 436 -10.01 -11.15 12.77
C PRO A 436 -10.48 -12.15 11.69
N ARG A 437 -11.30 -11.68 10.75
CA ARG A 437 -11.84 -12.46 9.64
C ARG A 437 -10.95 -12.49 8.41
N ALA A 438 -9.96 -11.60 8.31
CA ALA A 438 -9.07 -11.54 7.18
C ALA A 438 -8.00 -12.66 7.27
N GLY A 439 -7.50 -13.09 6.11
CA GLY A 439 -6.17 -13.65 6.01
C GLY A 439 -5.12 -12.61 6.39
N CYS A 440 -3.96 -13.08 6.85
CA CYS A 440 -2.83 -12.21 7.19
C CYS A 440 -1.57 -12.71 6.50
N LEU A 441 -0.84 -11.81 5.85
CA LEU A 441 0.41 -12.09 5.16
C LEU A 441 1.46 -11.04 5.53
N LEU A 442 2.62 -11.47 6.02
CA LEU A 442 3.82 -10.63 6.03
C LEU A 442 4.62 -10.97 4.78
N ALA A 443 4.80 -9.98 3.91
CA ALA A 443 5.76 -10.05 2.83
C ALA A 443 7.06 -9.40 3.31
N GLY A 444 8.16 -10.15 3.27
CA GLY A 444 9.49 -9.69 3.64
C GLY A 444 9.85 -8.36 2.93
N PRO A 445 10.79 -7.56 3.46
CA PRO A 445 11.31 -6.45 2.68
C PRO A 445 11.94 -6.98 1.38
N PRO A 446 11.90 -6.20 0.29
CA PRO A 446 12.72 -6.47 -0.88
C PRO A 446 14.22 -6.42 -0.53
N ASP A 447 15.08 -6.80 -1.46
CA ASP A 447 16.50 -6.47 -1.33
C ASP A 447 16.68 -4.94 -1.23
N ARG A 448 17.70 -4.53 -0.47
CA ARG A 448 18.14 -3.13 -0.39
C ARG A 448 19.65 -3.09 -0.42
N GLY A 449 20.19 -2.38 -1.42
CA GLY A 449 21.62 -2.20 -1.61
C GLY A 449 22.17 -1.01 -0.83
N ASP A 450 23.48 -1.04 -0.59
CA ASP A 450 24.27 0.14 -0.23
C ASP A 450 24.84 0.75 -1.53
N PRO A 451 24.51 2.01 -1.88
CA PRO A 451 24.97 2.64 -3.12
C PRO A 451 26.50 2.79 -3.25
N ASN A 452 27.27 2.68 -2.17
CA ASN A 452 28.72 2.78 -2.21
C ASN A 452 29.38 1.41 -2.43
N THR A 453 28.81 0.36 -1.83
CA THR A 453 29.39 -1.00 -1.93
C THR A 453 28.71 -1.84 -3.01
N HIS A 454 27.53 -1.44 -3.46
CA HIS A 454 26.64 -2.18 -4.35
C HIS A 454 26.26 -3.57 -3.82
N ARG A 455 26.34 -3.75 -2.49
CA ARG A 455 25.97 -4.99 -1.80
C ARG A 455 24.68 -4.84 -1.03
N THR A 456 23.95 -5.93 -0.83
CA THR A 456 22.82 -5.98 0.11
C THR A 456 23.23 -5.48 1.48
N ARG A 457 22.39 -4.65 2.09
CA ARG A 457 22.57 -4.19 3.46
C ARG A 457 22.50 -5.38 4.43
N PRO A 458 23.49 -5.57 5.34
CA PRO A 458 23.56 -6.75 6.19
C PRO A 458 22.36 -7.00 7.13
N LEU A 459 21.53 -5.98 7.38
CA LEU A 459 20.32 -6.11 8.19
C LEU A 459 19.15 -6.74 7.43
N ILE A 460 19.10 -6.66 6.11
CA ILE A 460 17.95 -7.15 5.32
C ILE A 460 17.70 -8.64 5.56
N PRO A 461 18.67 -9.57 5.41
CA PRO A 461 18.41 -10.99 5.69
C PRO A 461 18.02 -11.28 7.14
N LYS A 462 18.52 -10.47 8.10
CA LYS A 462 18.17 -10.62 9.53
C LYS A 462 16.73 -10.20 9.80
N ILE A 463 16.28 -9.12 9.16
CA ILE A 463 14.90 -8.64 9.22
C ILE A 463 13.96 -9.68 8.60
N VAL A 464 14.29 -10.20 7.40
CA VAL A 464 13.53 -11.27 6.72
C VAL A 464 13.34 -12.47 7.65
N ALA A 465 14.41 -12.94 8.30
CA ALA A 465 14.34 -14.09 9.22
C ALA A 465 13.42 -13.83 10.43
N ILE A 466 13.49 -12.63 11.03
CA ILE A 466 12.63 -12.24 12.15
C ILE A 466 11.17 -12.13 11.70
N GLN A 467 10.91 -11.51 10.55
CA GLN A 467 9.56 -11.37 10.02
C GLN A 467 8.92 -12.73 9.73
N ARG A 468 9.67 -13.66 9.13
CA ARG A 468 9.21 -15.04 8.94
C ARG A 468 8.82 -15.70 10.26
N GLU A 469 9.71 -15.67 11.25
CA GLU A 469 9.46 -16.29 12.55
C GLU A 469 8.21 -15.71 13.23
N VAL A 470 8.11 -14.38 13.29
CA VAL A 470 7.01 -13.68 13.96
C VAL A 470 5.69 -13.85 13.20
N ALA A 471 5.70 -13.84 11.86
CA ALA A 471 4.52 -14.08 11.05
C ALA A 471 3.92 -15.46 11.38
N LEU A 472 4.75 -16.50 11.27
CA LEU A 472 4.31 -17.88 11.47
C LEU A 472 3.83 -18.13 12.89
N ALA A 473 4.55 -17.62 13.90
CA ALA A 473 4.16 -17.72 15.30
C ALA A 473 2.87 -16.93 15.62
N GLY A 474 2.65 -15.79 14.95
CA GLY A 474 1.47 -14.95 15.13
C GLY A 474 0.26 -15.36 14.28
N GLY A 475 0.32 -16.48 13.56
CA GLY A 475 -0.77 -16.97 12.72
C GLY A 475 -0.98 -16.17 11.43
N CYS A 476 0.05 -15.48 10.95
CA CYS A 476 0.12 -14.90 9.61
C CYS A 476 0.96 -15.80 8.69
N ALA A 477 0.62 -15.81 7.41
CA ALA A 477 1.50 -16.39 6.41
C ALA A 477 2.73 -15.49 6.19
N PHE A 478 3.77 -16.07 5.58
CA PHE A 478 4.98 -15.35 5.20
C PHE A 478 5.28 -15.53 3.71
N TRP A 479 5.74 -14.46 3.06
CA TRP A 479 6.30 -14.49 1.71
C TRP A 479 7.69 -13.89 1.72
N ASP A 480 8.68 -14.65 1.25
CA ASP A 480 10.06 -14.19 1.16
C ASP A 480 10.28 -13.36 -0.12
N THR A 481 9.88 -12.08 -0.06
CA THR A 481 10.09 -11.11 -1.16
C THR A 481 11.57 -11.03 -1.57
N PHE A 482 12.48 -11.08 -0.59
CA PHE A 482 13.92 -11.01 -0.82
C PHE A 482 14.41 -12.19 -1.66
N ALA A 483 14.03 -13.42 -1.28
CA ALA A 483 14.33 -14.61 -2.07
C ALA A 483 13.62 -14.60 -3.43
N ALA A 484 12.36 -14.14 -3.49
CA ALA A 484 11.58 -14.05 -4.72
C ALA A 484 12.26 -13.16 -5.76
N MET A 485 12.87 -12.06 -5.34
CA MET A 485 13.65 -11.18 -6.24
C MET A 485 14.93 -11.85 -6.78
N GLY A 486 15.49 -12.82 -6.06
CA GLY A 486 16.79 -13.43 -6.38
C GLY A 486 17.85 -13.26 -5.26
N GLY A 487 17.44 -12.81 -4.08
CA GLY A 487 18.28 -12.78 -2.89
C GLY A 487 19.34 -11.66 -2.89
N PRO A 488 20.55 -11.90 -2.37
CA PRO A 488 21.56 -10.87 -2.21
C PRO A 488 21.94 -10.16 -3.51
N ASP A 489 22.24 -8.87 -3.39
CA ASP A 489 22.74 -7.96 -4.42
C ASP A 489 21.79 -7.76 -5.61
N THR A 490 20.52 -8.17 -5.48
CA THR A 490 19.52 -8.08 -6.54
C THR A 490 19.26 -6.64 -6.94
N MET A 491 19.16 -5.71 -5.99
CA MET A 491 18.93 -4.30 -6.32
C MET A 491 20.03 -3.71 -7.20
N TRP A 492 21.27 -4.16 -7.03
CA TRP A 492 22.38 -3.78 -7.91
C TRP A 492 22.26 -4.41 -9.30
N ARG A 493 21.89 -5.70 -9.39
CA ARG A 493 21.63 -6.35 -10.68
C ARG A 493 20.49 -5.65 -11.42
N TRP A 494 19.40 -5.35 -10.73
CA TRP A 494 18.21 -4.66 -11.24
C TRP A 494 18.50 -3.23 -11.70
N TYR A 495 19.41 -2.52 -11.03
CA TYR A 495 19.84 -1.18 -11.45
C TYR A 495 20.66 -1.20 -12.74
N ARG A 496 21.40 -2.29 -12.96
CA ARG A 496 22.24 -2.51 -14.15
C ARG A 496 21.50 -3.18 -15.32
N ALA A 497 20.25 -3.61 -15.09
CA ALA A 497 19.41 -4.16 -16.13
C ALA A 497 19.05 -3.10 -17.18
N ASN A 498 18.66 -3.58 -18.37
CA ASN A 498 18.11 -2.73 -19.42
C ASN A 498 16.79 -3.34 -19.94
N PRO A 499 15.63 -2.68 -19.74
CA PRO A 499 15.45 -1.45 -18.97
C PRO A 499 15.80 -1.65 -17.48
N ARG A 500 16.11 -0.55 -16.78
CA ARG A 500 16.37 -0.58 -15.34
C ARG A 500 15.14 -1.09 -14.59
N GLN A 501 15.35 -1.95 -13.61
CA GLN A 501 14.31 -2.51 -12.75
C GLN A 501 14.30 -1.86 -11.34
N SER A 502 15.39 -1.21 -10.94
CA SER A 502 15.48 -0.40 -9.72
C SER A 502 16.09 0.98 -10.01
N PHE A 503 15.85 1.94 -9.10
CA PHE A 503 16.50 3.24 -9.11
C PHE A 503 17.92 3.17 -8.53
N GLY A 504 18.71 4.22 -8.78
CA GLY A 504 20.12 4.28 -8.39
C GLY A 504 20.39 4.40 -6.88
N ASP A 505 19.34 4.58 -6.09
CA ASP A 505 19.43 4.53 -4.62
C ASP A 505 19.47 3.09 -4.07
N LEU A 506 19.35 2.08 -4.96
CA LEU A 506 19.31 0.65 -4.66
C LEU A 506 18.27 0.30 -3.59
N THR A 507 17.19 1.08 -3.50
CA THR A 507 16.11 0.92 -2.54
C THR A 507 14.76 0.88 -3.24
N HIS A 508 14.49 1.80 -4.16
CA HIS A 508 13.19 1.91 -4.82
C HIS A 508 13.17 1.24 -6.19
N LEU A 509 12.00 0.72 -6.55
CA LEU A 509 11.78 0.02 -7.81
C LEU A 509 11.54 1.01 -8.96
N ALA A 510 12.13 0.73 -10.11
CA ALA A 510 11.69 1.34 -11.36
C ALA A 510 10.42 0.60 -11.86
N PRO A 511 9.65 1.17 -12.81
CA PRO A 511 8.42 0.54 -13.29
C PRO A 511 8.57 -0.93 -13.73
N ALA A 512 9.68 -1.27 -14.41
CA ALA A 512 9.94 -2.65 -14.82
C ALA A 512 10.13 -3.61 -13.64
N GLY A 513 10.75 -3.18 -12.54
CA GLY A 513 10.88 -3.99 -11.32
C GLY A 513 9.57 -4.13 -10.57
N GLY A 514 8.72 -3.10 -10.59
CA GLY A 514 7.34 -3.17 -10.07
C GLY A 514 6.50 -4.23 -10.79
N GLU A 515 6.61 -4.30 -12.12
CA GLU A 515 5.93 -5.31 -12.94
C GLU A 515 6.41 -6.75 -12.64
N ILE A 516 7.72 -6.94 -12.47
CA ILE A 516 8.30 -8.24 -12.09
C ILE A 516 7.81 -8.63 -10.70
N LEU A 517 8.04 -7.79 -9.69
CA LEU A 517 7.73 -8.13 -8.30
C LEU A 517 6.22 -8.31 -8.06
N GLY A 518 5.39 -7.52 -8.74
CA GLY A 518 3.95 -7.71 -8.72
C GLY A 518 3.50 -9.00 -9.40
N GLY A 519 4.16 -9.42 -10.48
CA GLY A 519 3.95 -10.72 -11.10
C GLY A 519 4.32 -11.88 -10.18
N LEU A 520 5.43 -11.77 -9.44
CA LEU A 520 5.88 -12.79 -8.50
C LEU A 520 4.89 -12.96 -7.33
N LEU A 521 4.44 -11.86 -6.72
CA LEU A 521 3.44 -11.92 -5.64
C LEU A 521 2.09 -12.45 -6.16
N TYR A 522 1.65 -11.99 -7.34
CA TYR A 522 0.45 -12.53 -7.98
C TYR A 522 0.54 -14.05 -8.17
N GLY A 523 1.66 -14.54 -8.71
CA GLY A 523 1.90 -15.97 -8.91
C GLY A 523 1.82 -16.76 -7.60
N ALA A 524 2.47 -16.25 -6.54
CA ALA A 524 2.43 -16.86 -5.22
C ALA A 524 0.99 -16.95 -4.65
N LEU A 525 0.19 -15.89 -4.82
CA LEU A 525 -1.22 -15.88 -4.40
C LEU A 525 -2.06 -16.90 -5.19
N VAL A 526 -1.88 -16.98 -6.51
CA VAL A 526 -2.60 -17.94 -7.36
C VAL A 526 -2.19 -19.38 -7.04
N GLN A 527 -0.91 -19.64 -6.83
CA GLN A 527 -0.42 -20.96 -6.41
C GLN A 527 -1.04 -21.37 -5.07
N GLY A 528 -1.07 -20.48 -4.07
CA GLY A 528 -1.71 -20.79 -2.80
C GLY A 528 -3.23 -21.02 -2.92
N LEU A 529 -3.91 -20.37 -3.89
CA LEU A 529 -5.31 -20.67 -4.20
C LEU A 529 -5.47 -22.09 -4.78
N LEU A 530 -4.57 -22.52 -5.67
CA LEU A 530 -4.57 -23.90 -6.19
C LEU A 530 -4.43 -24.92 -5.05
N GLU A 531 -3.47 -24.71 -4.17
CA GLU A 531 -3.24 -25.56 -2.98
C GLU A 531 -4.47 -25.58 -2.04
N TYR A 532 -5.09 -24.42 -1.83
CA TYR A 532 -6.34 -24.31 -1.08
C TYR A 532 -7.46 -25.11 -1.74
N LEU A 533 -7.63 -24.98 -3.06
CA LEU A 533 -8.63 -25.71 -3.81
C LEU A 533 -8.38 -27.21 -3.65
N GLU A 534 -7.20 -27.72 -3.99
CA GLU A 534 -6.86 -29.15 -3.87
C GLU A 534 -7.23 -29.71 -2.50
N ARG A 535 -6.73 -29.09 -1.42
CA ARG A 535 -7.01 -29.51 -0.03
C ARG A 535 -8.50 -29.49 0.32
N THR A 536 -9.26 -28.51 -0.14
CA THR A 536 -10.71 -28.40 0.16
C THR A 536 -11.57 -29.30 -0.75
N GLY A 537 -11.10 -29.61 -1.95
CA GLY A 537 -11.77 -30.52 -2.88
C GLY A 537 -11.71 -31.97 -2.42
N GLU A 538 -10.58 -32.41 -1.88
CA GLU A 538 -10.42 -33.75 -1.30
C GLU A 538 -11.33 -33.98 -0.08
N ARG A 539 -11.66 -32.91 0.68
CA ARG A 539 -12.61 -32.99 1.80
C ARG A 539 -14.03 -33.22 1.31
N ASN A 540 -14.47 -32.51 0.28
CA ASN A 540 -15.83 -32.64 -0.28
C ASN A 540 -16.02 -33.96 -1.04
N GLY A 541 -14.97 -34.54 -1.64
CA GLY A 541 -15.03 -35.84 -2.30
C GLY A 541 -15.11 -37.04 -1.35
N ARG A 542 -14.76 -36.87 -0.06
CA ARG A 542 -14.85 -37.92 0.98
C ARG A 542 -16.13 -37.85 1.81
N THR A 543 -16.91 -36.78 1.72
CA THR A 543 -18.19 -36.63 2.41
C THR A 543 -19.36 -36.71 1.42
N GLY A 544 -19.58 -37.89 0.86
CA GLY A 544 -20.88 -38.30 0.32
C GLY A 544 -21.88 -38.65 1.43
N ALA A 545 -21.99 -37.81 2.46
CA ALA A 545 -23.00 -37.91 3.50
C ALA A 545 -23.69 -36.55 3.61
N ALA A 546 -25.01 -36.55 3.40
CA ALA A 546 -25.85 -35.37 3.35
C ALA A 546 -25.68 -34.46 4.58
N PRO A 547 -25.78 -33.13 4.43
CA PRO A 547 -25.80 -32.23 5.57
C PRO A 547 -27.07 -32.46 6.41
N PRO A 548 -27.01 -32.38 7.75
CA PRO A 548 -28.22 -32.37 8.57
C PRO A 548 -29.00 -31.08 8.32
N ALA A 549 -30.33 -31.22 8.26
CA ALA A 549 -31.28 -30.17 7.92
C ALA A 549 -31.28 -28.99 8.90
N ASP A 550 -31.66 -27.85 8.34
CA ASP A 550 -31.73 -26.48 8.86
C ASP A 550 -32.11 -26.30 10.34
N ALA A 551 -31.43 -25.34 10.99
CA ALA A 551 -31.96 -24.63 12.16
C ALA A 551 -32.73 -23.38 11.67
N PRO A 552 -33.91 -23.07 12.24
CA PRO A 552 -34.78 -22.00 11.73
C PRO A 552 -34.23 -20.61 12.07
N PRO A 553 -34.60 -19.57 11.28
CA PRO A 553 -34.12 -18.21 11.48
C PRO A 553 -34.69 -17.58 12.75
N SER A 554 -33.80 -17.00 13.56
CA SER A 554 -34.12 -16.15 14.70
C SER A 554 -34.85 -14.88 14.22
N ALA A 555 -36.11 -14.74 14.63
CA ALA A 555 -36.87 -13.51 14.47
C ALA A 555 -36.25 -12.40 15.36
N LEU A 556 -35.96 -11.25 14.76
CA LEU A 556 -35.70 -10.01 15.48
C LEU A 556 -37.05 -9.38 15.88
N PRO A 557 -37.20 -8.85 17.10
CA PRO A 557 -38.38 -8.08 17.47
C PRO A 557 -38.20 -6.60 17.11
N VAL A 558 -39.25 -6.00 16.56
CA VAL A 558 -39.48 -4.54 16.49
C VAL A 558 -40.99 -4.31 16.62
N PRO A 559 -41.48 -3.25 17.29
CA PRO A 559 -40.92 -2.46 18.39
C PRO A 559 -41.40 -2.94 19.78
#